data_AF-A0A1H5RP74-F1
#
_entry.id   AF-A0A1H5RP74-F1
#
_cell.length_a   1.000
_cell.length_b   1.000
_cell.length_c   1.000
_cell.angle_alpha   90.00
_cell.angle_beta   90.00
_cell.angle_gamma   90.00
#
_symmetry.space_group_name_H-M   'P 1'
#
loop_
_entity.id
_entity.type
_entity.pdbx_description
1 polymer ?
#
loop_
_entity_poly.entity_id
_entity_poly.type
_entity_poly.pdbx_seq_one_letter_code
_entity_poly.pdbx_strand_id
1 'polypeptide(L)'
;MEFKLINNKDFFDGLKVGSCIDSTYFEEIEVDANKDFNRQPAAKENEASKESLASHKVGIIRFKPFKDLDFIKCAFSTRLGGVSTGYSESMSFCYDRGDSRENVLENFRIFSKAIKISPDRLVYSKQTHTTNVLYVDESNAGMGVTKERNYDNIDGLITDKKNLCLVTSFADCVPVIFVDKKRHVIGSAHSGWRGTVGNITRNVVEQMGQKFGTKAEDIVSFIGPSICMDCYEISEDVAEEFKKAYSKEEQKHILLDKKNGHYQLNLHMANYYNMLNAGIKPENINVTNICTCCNKDLLFSHRASKGKRGLLCNFIYIKQ
;
A
#
# COMPACT_ATOMS: atom_id res chain seq x y z
N MET A 1 -1.00 6.89 20.04
CA MET A 1 -2.27 6.72 19.30
C MET A 1 -2.45 5.24 19.01
N GLU A 2 -3.66 4.70 19.11
CA GLU A 2 -3.94 3.27 18.85
C GLU A 2 -4.90 3.12 17.67
N PHE A 3 -4.66 2.13 16.81
CA PHE A 3 -5.58 1.78 15.72
C PHE A 3 -6.79 1.03 16.27
N LYS A 4 -7.98 1.39 15.78
CA LYS A 4 -9.15 0.52 15.88
C LYS A 4 -8.98 -0.66 14.94
N LEU A 5 -8.71 -1.82 15.52
CA LEU A 5 -8.57 -3.07 14.79
C LEU A 5 -9.96 -3.65 14.47
N ILE A 6 -10.14 -4.14 13.25
CA ILE A 6 -11.36 -4.88 12.86
C ILE A 6 -11.19 -6.36 13.20
N ASN A 7 -12.28 -7.03 13.55
CA ASN A 7 -12.24 -8.48 13.76
C ASN A 7 -12.25 -9.22 12.41
N ASN A 8 -11.09 -9.29 11.77
CA ASN A 8 -10.95 -10.10 10.56
C ASN A 8 -10.90 -11.61 10.86
N LYS A 9 -10.66 -12.09 12.10
CA LYS A 9 -10.58 -13.55 12.36
C LYS A 9 -11.83 -14.25 11.89
N ASP A 10 -12.99 -13.69 12.21
CA ASP A 10 -14.28 -14.33 11.95
C ASP A 10 -14.49 -14.60 10.46
N PHE A 11 -14.00 -13.74 9.57
CA PHE A 11 -14.09 -13.94 8.11
C PHE A 11 -13.14 -15.00 7.58
N PHE A 12 -12.04 -15.24 8.28
CA PHE A 12 -11.02 -16.23 7.92
C PHE A 12 -11.08 -17.48 8.81
N ASP A 13 -12.11 -17.61 9.66
CA ASP A 13 -12.25 -18.76 10.54
C ASP A 13 -12.42 -20.04 9.71
N GLY A 14 -11.72 -21.09 10.12
CA GLY A 14 -11.61 -22.34 9.35
C GLY A 14 -10.78 -22.26 8.05
N LEU A 15 -10.30 -21.08 7.64
CA LEU A 15 -9.41 -20.92 6.49
C LEU A 15 -7.93 -20.93 6.93
N LYS A 16 -7.06 -21.53 6.11
CA LYS A 16 -5.61 -21.46 6.33
C LYS A 16 -5.10 -20.11 5.86
N VAL A 17 -4.48 -19.35 6.75
CA VAL A 17 -3.89 -18.03 6.48
C VAL A 17 -2.54 -17.97 7.19
N GLY A 18 -1.59 -17.21 6.65
CA GLY A 18 -0.25 -17.08 7.24
C GLY A 18 -0.29 -16.41 8.61
N SER A 19 -0.52 -15.10 8.63
CA SER A 19 -0.84 -14.37 9.84
C SER A 19 -1.99 -13.42 9.55
N CYS A 20 -3.08 -13.58 10.29
CA CYS A 20 -4.20 -12.66 10.23
C CYS A 20 -4.12 -11.57 11.29
N ILE A 21 -3.60 -11.83 12.50
CA ILE A 21 -3.72 -10.91 13.65
C ILE A 21 -2.47 -10.91 14.55
N ASP A 22 -2.17 -9.74 15.12
CA ASP A 22 -1.04 -9.39 16.01
C ASP A 22 0.32 -9.18 15.33
N SER A 23 0.31 -8.90 14.02
CA SER A 23 1.52 -8.58 13.26
C SER A 23 1.69 -7.09 12.95
N THR A 24 0.68 -6.26 13.20
CA THR A 24 0.72 -4.81 12.91
C THR A 24 1.47 -4.09 14.01
N TYR A 25 2.46 -3.28 13.64
CA TYR A 25 3.05 -2.33 14.57
C TYR A 25 3.08 -0.94 13.94
N PHE A 26 2.72 0.04 14.76
CA PHE A 26 2.77 1.45 14.45
C PHE A 26 4.06 2.02 15.01
N GLU A 27 4.81 2.75 14.17
CA GLU A 27 6.01 3.46 14.56
C GLU A 27 5.81 4.94 14.30
N GLU A 28 6.14 5.78 15.29
CA GLU A 28 6.34 7.20 15.08
C GLU A 28 7.84 7.46 14.97
N ILE A 29 8.27 7.95 13.81
CA ILE A 29 9.67 8.28 13.56
C ILE A 29 9.81 9.79 13.55
N GLU A 30 10.69 10.32 14.41
CA GLU A 30 11.06 11.72 14.38
C GLU A 30 12.02 11.99 13.22
N VAL A 31 11.62 12.89 12.32
CA VAL A 31 12.35 13.25 11.11
C VAL A 31 12.66 14.74 11.14
N ASP A 32 13.95 15.05 11.27
CA ASP A 32 14.46 16.41 11.10
C ASP A 32 14.59 16.71 9.60
N ALA A 33 13.65 17.44 8.99
CA ALA A 33 13.62 17.66 7.54
C ALA A 33 14.89 18.34 6.99
N ASN A 34 15.64 19.06 7.82
CA ASN A 34 16.79 19.88 7.43
C ASN A 34 18.12 19.12 7.34
N LYS A 35 18.20 17.87 7.82
CA LYS A 35 19.42 17.05 7.67
C LYS A 35 19.48 16.38 6.29
N ASP A 36 20.48 16.67 5.49
CA ASP A 36 20.69 15.97 4.21
C ASP A 36 20.88 14.45 4.41
N PHE A 37 20.47 13.64 3.43
CA PHE A 37 20.71 12.19 3.41
C PHE A 37 22.22 11.83 3.52
N ASN A 38 23.12 12.76 3.18
CA ASN A 38 24.56 12.53 3.03
C ASN A 38 25.48 13.40 3.92
N ARG A 39 24.98 14.15 4.91
CA ARG A 39 25.89 14.89 5.82
C ARG A 39 26.38 13.97 6.96
N GLN A 40 27.66 13.59 6.91
CA GLN A 40 28.42 13.27 8.13
C GLN A 40 28.47 14.52 9.03
N PRO A 41 28.60 14.37 10.37
CA PRO A 41 28.62 15.52 11.26
C PRO A 41 29.91 16.31 11.07
N ALA A 42 29.86 17.37 10.26
CA ALA A 42 30.91 18.37 10.20
C ALA A 42 30.69 19.41 11.30
N ALA A 43 31.81 19.85 11.89
CA ALA A 43 31.91 20.60 13.12
C ALA A 43 31.20 21.96 13.13
N LYS A 44 30.64 22.27 14.32
CA LYS A 44 30.28 23.59 14.88
C LYS A 44 29.63 24.59 13.89
N GLU A 45 28.30 24.63 13.88
CA GLU A 45 27.55 25.77 13.34
C GLU A 45 27.09 26.70 14.49
N ASN A 46 27.19 28.01 14.25
CA ASN A 46 26.98 29.11 15.20
C ASN A 46 25.52 29.22 15.69
N GLU A 47 25.36 29.68 16.94
CA GLU A 47 24.11 29.76 17.72
C GLU A 47 23.03 30.76 17.21
N ALA A 48 23.14 31.32 16.01
CA ALA A 48 22.30 32.45 15.56
C ALA A 48 21.26 32.13 14.47
N SER A 49 21.04 30.86 14.09
CA SER A 49 19.98 30.46 13.13
C SER A 49 18.99 29.46 13.73
N LYS A 50 18.43 29.79 14.90
CA LYS A 50 17.32 29.04 15.54
C LYS A 50 15.95 29.48 15.00
N GLU A 51 15.77 29.51 13.68
CA GLU A 51 14.43 29.58 13.09
C GLU A 51 13.95 28.17 12.75
N SER A 52 13.11 27.62 13.66
CA SER A 52 12.25 26.45 13.45
C SER A 52 12.91 25.17 12.91
N LEU A 53 13.55 24.39 13.80
CA LEU A 53 13.79 22.96 13.57
C LEU A 53 12.44 22.23 13.53
N ALA A 54 11.78 22.16 12.37
CA ALA A 54 10.53 21.42 12.21
C ALA A 54 10.83 19.90 12.22
N SER A 55 10.94 19.32 13.41
CA SER A 55 10.93 17.87 13.61
C SER A 55 9.55 17.32 13.31
N HIS A 56 9.43 16.44 12.32
CA HIS A 56 8.17 15.80 11.94
C HIS A 56 8.04 14.45 12.66
N LYS A 57 6.91 14.19 13.32
CA LYS A 57 6.57 12.86 13.83
C LYS A 57 5.81 12.09 12.76
N VAL A 58 6.53 11.30 11.99
CA VAL A 58 5.99 10.54 10.86
C VAL A 58 5.40 9.23 11.35
N GLY A 59 4.10 9.06 11.16
CA GLY A 59 3.42 7.81 11.49
C GLY A 59 3.57 6.77 10.38
N ILE A 60 4.08 5.60 10.71
CA ILE A 60 4.31 4.49 9.78
C ILE A 60 3.65 3.23 10.29
N ILE A 61 2.94 2.53 9.41
CA ILE A 61 2.44 1.18 9.68
C ILE A 61 3.40 0.16 9.06
N ARG A 62 3.76 -0.86 9.84
CA ARG A 62 4.55 -2.01 9.41
C ARG A 62 3.90 -3.31 9.86
N PHE A 63 4.32 -4.40 9.24
CA PHE A 63 3.78 -5.73 9.50
C PHE A 63 4.88 -6.76 9.71
N LYS A 64 4.69 -7.63 10.69
CA LYS A 64 5.62 -8.67 11.11
C LYS A 64 6.06 -9.62 9.99
N PRO A 65 5.19 -10.08 9.06
CA PRO A 65 5.63 -10.90 7.92
C PRO A 65 6.76 -10.29 7.10
N PHE A 66 6.85 -8.95 7.03
CA PHE A 66 7.94 -8.26 6.35
C PHE A 66 9.13 -7.98 7.26
N LYS A 67 8.93 -7.92 8.58
CA LYS A 67 10.01 -7.80 9.57
C LYS A 67 10.88 -9.04 9.57
N ASP A 68 10.27 -10.21 9.39
CA ASP A 68 10.96 -11.49 9.33
C ASP A 68 11.70 -11.71 7.98
N LEU A 69 11.58 -10.76 7.04
CA LEU A 69 12.27 -10.74 5.75
C LEU A 69 13.35 -9.67 5.74
N ASP A 70 14.53 -10.02 6.25
CA ASP A 70 15.63 -9.08 6.47
C ASP A 70 16.13 -8.36 5.21
N PHE A 71 15.90 -8.92 4.01
CA PHE A 71 16.34 -8.34 2.75
C PHE A 71 15.39 -7.29 2.16
N ILE A 72 14.21 -7.07 2.75
CA ILE A 72 13.25 -6.06 2.27
C ILE A 72 12.95 -5.01 3.34
N LYS A 73 12.38 -3.90 2.88
CA LYS A 73 11.69 -2.95 3.73
C LYS A 73 10.34 -2.63 3.12
N CYS A 74 9.28 -2.81 3.90
CA CYS A 74 7.91 -2.50 3.52
C CYS A 74 7.31 -1.56 4.57
N ALA A 75 6.65 -0.49 4.11
CA ALA A 75 6.03 0.52 4.95
C ALA A 75 4.74 1.01 4.31
N PHE A 76 3.75 1.33 5.14
CA PHE A 76 2.54 2.02 4.71
C PHE A 76 2.47 3.35 5.44
N SER A 77 2.22 4.42 4.69
CA SER A 77 2.08 5.75 5.29
C SER A 77 0.80 5.84 6.10
N THR A 78 0.83 6.73 7.10
CA THR A 78 -0.38 7.30 7.71
C THR A 78 -0.61 8.71 7.14
N ARG A 79 -1.66 9.39 7.59
CA ARG A 79 -1.86 10.82 7.26
C ARG A 79 -1.05 11.77 8.15
N LEU A 80 -0.24 11.26 9.08
CA LEU A 80 0.45 12.04 10.11
C LEU A 80 1.88 12.40 9.72
N GLY A 81 2.29 13.63 10.06
CA GLY A 81 3.69 14.07 9.99
C GLY A 81 4.12 14.65 8.64
N GLY A 82 3.18 15.13 7.83
CA GLY A 82 3.47 15.82 6.57
C GLY A 82 3.18 17.33 6.63
N VAL A 83 3.18 17.98 5.47
CA VAL A 83 3.03 19.44 5.30
C VAL A 83 1.79 19.87 4.52
N SER A 84 1.02 18.92 3.99
CA SER A 84 -0.24 19.20 3.28
C SER A 84 -1.27 19.83 4.21
N THR A 85 -2.20 20.59 3.64
CA THR A 85 -3.26 21.29 4.39
C THR A 85 -4.66 20.89 3.93
N GLY A 86 -5.68 21.32 4.69
CA GLY A 86 -7.08 21.10 4.36
C GLY A 86 -7.46 19.62 4.32
N TYR A 87 -8.21 19.20 3.29
CA TYR A 87 -8.64 17.79 3.17
C TYR A 87 -7.49 16.80 2.92
N SER A 88 -6.30 17.30 2.58
CA SER A 88 -5.08 16.52 2.38
C SER A 88 -4.16 16.54 3.61
N GLU A 89 -4.57 17.16 4.71
CA GLU A 89 -3.75 17.26 5.92
C GLU A 89 -3.48 15.89 6.56
N SER A 90 -2.25 15.54 6.95
CA SER A 90 -0.98 16.29 6.82
C SER A 90 -0.03 15.66 5.80
N MET A 91 -0.04 14.34 5.63
CA MET A 91 0.89 13.60 4.76
C MET A 91 0.18 12.99 3.56
N SER A 92 -0.08 13.79 2.52
CA SER A 92 -0.71 13.33 1.28
C SER A 92 0.30 13.18 0.13
N PHE A 93 0.16 12.09 -0.64
CA PHE A 93 0.97 11.81 -1.84
C PHE A 93 0.20 12.06 -3.16
N CYS A 94 -0.79 12.95 -3.13
CA CYS A 94 -1.77 13.15 -4.22
C CYS A 94 -1.51 14.45 -4.99
N TYR A 95 -1.02 14.35 -6.23
CA TYR A 95 -0.76 15.52 -7.07
C TYR A 95 -2.01 16.18 -7.69
N ASP A 96 -3.14 15.48 -7.74
CA ASP A 96 -4.30 15.84 -8.57
C ASP A 96 -5.60 16.10 -7.78
N ARG A 97 -5.51 16.30 -6.45
CA ARG A 97 -6.68 16.52 -5.56
C ARG A 97 -6.56 17.76 -4.69
N GLY A 98 -6.11 18.87 -5.29
CA GLY A 98 -6.16 20.19 -4.66
C GLY A 98 -5.07 20.49 -3.64
N ASP A 99 -4.02 19.66 -3.57
CA ASP A 99 -2.79 19.98 -2.83
C ASP A 99 -1.75 20.61 -3.76
N SER A 100 -0.78 21.34 -3.20
CA SER A 100 0.31 21.91 -4.00
C SER A 100 1.33 20.83 -4.38
N ARG A 101 1.98 20.98 -5.54
CA ARG A 101 3.02 20.04 -5.97
C ARG A 101 4.18 20.03 -4.97
N GLU A 102 4.50 21.19 -4.41
CA GLU A 102 5.56 21.42 -3.43
C GLU A 102 5.29 20.64 -2.14
N ASN A 103 4.07 20.70 -1.60
CA ASN A 103 3.69 19.94 -0.40
C ASN A 103 3.81 18.43 -0.63
N VAL A 104 3.34 17.96 -1.78
CA VAL A 104 3.39 16.53 -2.12
C VAL A 104 4.83 16.05 -2.26
N LEU A 105 5.70 16.82 -2.91
CA LEU A 105 7.13 16.52 -3.02
C LEU A 105 7.82 16.51 -1.66
N GLU A 106 7.47 17.46 -0.78
CA GLU A 106 8.03 17.51 0.57
C GLU A 106 7.55 16.33 1.43
N ASN A 107 6.28 15.92 1.31
CA ASN A 107 5.80 14.68 1.94
C ASN A 107 6.57 13.45 1.45
N PHE A 108 6.88 13.37 0.15
CA PHE A 108 7.77 12.32 -0.36
C PHE A 108 9.16 12.41 0.27
N ARG A 109 9.77 13.59 0.41
CA ARG A 109 11.08 13.74 1.08
C ARG A 109 11.04 13.29 2.54
N ILE A 110 10.08 13.80 3.31
CA ILE A 110 9.90 13.48 4.73
C ILE A 110 9.72 11.97 4.93
N PHE A 111 8.78 11.37 4.18
CA PHE A 111 8.50 9.93 4.34
C PHE A 111 9.66 9.06 3.87
N SER A 112 10.28 9.39 2.73
CA SER A 112 11.45 8.66 2.20
C SER A 112 12.60 8.63 3.20
N LYS A 113 12.81 9.75 3.91
CA LYS A 113 13.79 9.84 4.99
C LYS A 113 13.44 8.96 6.18
N ALA A 114 12.17 8.96 6.61
CA ALA A 114 11.69 8.09 7.68
C ALA A 114 11.95 6.61 7.37
N ILE A 115 11.79 6.20 6.10
CA ILE A 115 12.05 4.83 5.65
C ILE A 115 13.48 4.59 5.16
N LYS A 116 14.37 5.58 5.18
CA LYS A 116 15.79 5.49 4.76
C LYS A 116 15.99 5.09 3.30
N ILE A 117 15.29 5.75 2.39
CA ILE A 117 15.49 5.65 0.92
C ILE A 117 15.52 7.04 0.30
N SER A 118 16.30 7.28 -0.75
CA SER A 118 16.24 8.58 -1.44
C SER A 118 14.95 8.71 -2.27
N PRO A 119 14.31 9.89 -2.33
CA PRO A 119 13.19 10.16 -3.25
C PRO A 119 13.51 9.84 -4.72
N ASP A 120 14.78 9.98 -5.15
CA ASP A 120 15.23 9.65 -6.51
C ASP A 120 15.24 8.15 -6.82
N ARG A 121 14.99 7.33 -5.79
CA ARG A 121 14.90 5.87 -5.89
C ARG A 121 13.45 5.37 -5.82
N LEU A 122 12.48 6.27 -5.74
CA LEU A 122 11.07 5.92 -5.77
C LEU A 122 10.59 5.77 -7.22
N VAL A 123 9.74 4.78 -7.46
CA VAL A 123 9.01 4.61 -8.71
C VAL A 123 7.53 4.59 -8.37
N TYR A 124 6.84 5.68 -8.69
CA TYR A 124 5.44 5.88 -8.31
C TYR A 124 4.52 5.47 -9.46
N SER A 125 3.63 4.53 -9.19
CA SER A 125 2.60 4.05 -10.11
C SER A 125 1.71 5.20 -10.66
N LYS A 126 0.99 4.93 -11.74
CA LYS A 126 0.00 5.83 -12.34
C LYS A 126 -1.31 5.07 -12.48
N GLN A 127 -1.99 4.94 -11.35
CA GLN A 127 -3.14 4.06 -11.16
C GLN A 127 -4.41 4.62 -11.81
N THR A 128 -5.09 3.79 -12.59
CA THR A 128 -6.39 4.11 -13.20
C THR A 128 -7.41 2.98 -13.00
N HIS A 129 -7.17 2.08 -12.02
CA HIS A 129 -7.99 0.91 -11.69
C HIS A 129 -8.01 -0.15 -12.80
N THR A 130 -6.90 -0.28 -13.52
CA THR A 130 -6.61 -1.36 -14.47
C THR A 130 -5.98 -2.55 -13.76
N THR A 131 -5.57 -3.56 -14.53
CA THR A 131 -4.78 -4.69 -14.05
C THR A 131 -3.38 -4.74 -14.68
N ASN A 132 -2.92 -3.61 -15.22
CA ASN A 132 -1.62 -3.51 -15.87
C ASN A 132 -0.50 -3.50 -14.82
N VAL A 133 0.54 -4.30 -15.10
CA VAL A 133 1.71 -4.44 -14.25
C VAL A 133 2.95 -4.06 -15.06
N LEU A 134 3.82 -3.25 -14.46
CA LEU A 134 5.07 -2.81 -15.07
C LEU A 134 6.27 -3.37 -14.31
N TYR A 135 7.20 -3.98 -15.05
CA TYR A 135 8.56 -4.20 -14.55
C TYR A 135 9.32 -2.88 -14.52
N VAL A 136 9.95 -2.57 -13.39
CA VAL A 136 10.73 -1.34 -13.22
C VAL A 136 12.19 -1.65 -12.88
N ASP A 137 13.09 -0.88 -13.47
CA ASP A 137 14.53 -0.96 -13.23
C ASP A 137 15.14 0.43 -12.98
N GLU A 138 16.47 0.52 -13.06
CA GLU A 138 17.24 1.75 -12.84
C GLU A 138 16.78 2.92 -13.73
N SER A 139 16.30 2.64 -14.94
CA SER A 139 15.79 3.67 -15.86
C SER A 139 14.54 4.37 -15.33
N ASN A 140 13.78 3.71 -14.45
CA ASN A 140 12.56 4.24 -13.86
C ASN A 140 12.80 4.99 -12.54
N ALA A 141 14.03 4.98 -11.99
CA ALA A 141 14.32 5.60 -10.70
C ALA A 141 13.97 7.10 -10.69
N GLY A 142 13.08 7.47 -9.76
CA GLY A 142 12.57 8.83 -9.56
C GLY A 142 11.26 9.12 -10.31
N MET A 143 10.80 8.24 -11.21
CA MET A 143 9.61 8.49 -12.03
C MET A 143 8.35 8.62 -11.18
N GLY A 144 7.61 9.71 -11.44
CA GLY A 144 6.41 10.07 -10.71
C GLY A 144 6.65 10.82 -9.40
N VAL A 145 7.91 11.02 -9.00
CA VAL A 145 8.31 11.80 -7.83
C VAL A 145 9.26 12.92 -8.26
N THR A 146 10.54 12.61 -8.53
CA THR A 146 11.57 13.59 -8.92
C THR A 146 11.75 13.71 -10.43
N LYS A 147 11.23 12.75 -11.19
CA LYS A 147 11.19 12.75 -12.66
C LYS A 147 9.78 12.52 -13.17
N GLU A 148 9.52 12.95 -14.40
CA GLU A 148 8.27 12.63 -15.09
C GLU A 148 8.18 11.14 -15.43
N ARG A 149 6.95 10.61 -15.49
CA ARG A 149 6.71 9.23 -15.90
C ARG A 149 6.72 9.14 -17.42
N ASN A 150 7.23 8.03 -17.95
CA ASN A 150 7.04 7.64 -19.34
C ASN A 150 6.00 6.52 -19.50
N TYR A 151 5.21 6.25 -18.46
CA TYR A 151 4.17 5.24 -18.40
C TYR A 151 2.88 5.83 -17.83
N ASP A 152 1.76 5.22 -18.21
CA ASP A 152 0.42 5.55 -17.74
C ASP A 152 -0.40 4.27 -17.56
N ASN A 153 -1.50 4.35 -16.81
CA ASN A 153 -2.41 3.22 -16.56
C ASN A 153 -1.69 2.00 -15.98
N ILE A 154 -0.87 2.21 -14.95
CA ILE A 154 -0.11 1.16 -14.26
C ILE A 154 -0.58 1.08 -12.81
N ASP A 155 -1.22 -0.05 -12.47
CA ASP A 155 -1.74 -0.32 -11.14
C ASP A 155 -0.86 -1.29 -10.34
N GLY A 156 0.05 -2.02 -11.00
CA GLY A 156 1.04 -2.88 -10.34
C GLY A 156 2.48 -2.61 -10.80
N LEU A 157 3.43 -2.76 -9.89
CA LEU A 157 4.86 -2.67 -10.17
C LEU A 157 5.58 -3.93 -9.67
N ILE A 158 6.62 -4.37 -10.37
CA ILE A 158 7.51 -5.47 -9.96
C ILE A 158 8.97 -5.12 -10.21
N THR A 159 9.88 -5.61 -9.35
CA THR A 159 11.32 -5.42 -9.55
C THR A 159 12.17 -6.46 -8.80
N ASP A 160 13.36 -6.70 -9.32
CA ASP A 160 14.49 -7.41 -8.70
C ASP A 160 15.62 -6.44 -8.25
N LYS A 161 15.45 -5.13 -8.49
CA LYS A 161 16.51 -4.14 -8.24
C LYS A 161 16.56 -3.73 -6.78
N LYS A 162 17.76 -3.84 -6.20
CA LYS A 162 18.07 -3.34 -4.86
C LYS A 162 17.97 -1.82 -4.81
N ASN A 163 17.56 -1.29 -3.67
CA ASN A 163 17.39 0.13 -3.42
C ASN A 163 16.52 0.84 -4.47
N LEU A 164 15.58 0.14 -5.13
CA LEU A 164 14.55 0.73 -5.97
C LEU A 164 13.21 0.49 -5.30
N CYS A 165 12.48 1.57 -4.97
CA CYS A 165 11.28 1.50 -4.15
C CYS A 165 10.04 1.61 -5.01
N LEU A 166 9.22 0.57 -4.96
CA LEU A 166 7.89 0.55 -5.56
C LEU A 166 6.95 1.37 -4.69
N VAL A 167 6.23 2.30 -5.29
CA VAL A 167 5.24 3.13 -4.59
C VAL A 167 3.88 2.96 -5.25
N THR A 168 2.89 2.49 -4.48
CA THR A 168 1.49 2.41 -4.89
C THR A 168 0.62 3.16 -3.89
N SER A 169 -0.35 3.92 -4.39
CA SER A 169 -1.23 4.77 -3.58
C SER A 169 -2.56 4.10 -3.28
N PHE A 170 -3.16 4.47 -2.15
CA PHE A 170 -4.48 3.99 -1.78
C PHE A 170 -5.20 4.96 -0.84
N ALA A 171 -6.51 4.81 -0.80
CA ALA A 171 -7.41 5.32 0.22
C ALA A 171 -8.70 4.54 0.06
N ASP A 172 -8.85 3.50 0.89
CA ASP A 172 -9.85 2.41 0.83
C ASP A 172 -9.55 1.24 -0.11
N CYS A 173 -8.96 1.46 -1.29
CA CYS A 173 -8.56 0.35 -2.18
C CYS A 173 -7.44 -0.49 -1.55
N VAL A 174 -7.34 -1.77 -1.92
CA VAL A 174 -6.43 -2.73 -1.28
C VAL A 174 -5.03 -2.64 -1.88
N PRO A 175 -3.99 -2.27 -1.12
CA PRO A 175 -2.61 -2.49 -1.53
C PRO A 175 -2.26 -3.98 -1.34
N VAL A 176 -1.95 -4.69 -2.42
CA VAL A 176 -1.53 -6.10 -2.39
C VAL A 176 -0.05 -6.21 -2.71
N ILE A 177 0.69 -6.90 -1.83
CA ILE A 177 2.15 -6.98 -1.86
C ILE A 177 2.58 -8.42 -2.12
N PHE A 178 3.68 -8.58 -2.86
CA PHE A 178 4.22 -9.88 -3.26
C PHE A 178 5.73 -9.89 -3.03
N VAL A 179 6.25 -10.96 -2.42
CA VAL A 179 7.69 -11.12 -2.17
C VAL A 179 8.10 -12.55 -2.47
N ASP A 180 8.91 -12.76 -3.51
CA ASP A 180 9.58 -14.04 -3.76
C ASP A 180 10.84 -14.12 -2.88
N LYS A 181 10.80 -15.01 -1.89
CA LYS A 181 11.90 -15.20 -0.92
C LYS A 181 13.13 -15.88 -1.53
N LYS A 182 12.98 -16.65 -2.60
CA LYS A 182 14.10 -17.39 -3.21
C LYS A 182 14.85 -16.54 -4.23
N ARG A 183 14.12 -15.72 -4.99
CA ARG A 183 14.69 -14.89 -6.06
C ARG A 183 14.91 -13.44 -5.66
N HIS A 184 14.45 -13.04 -4.48
CA HIS A 184 14.48 -11.67 -4.00
C HIS A 184 13.83 -10.70 -5.00
N VAL A 185 12.59 -11.02 -5.38
CA VAL A 185 11.76 -10.18 -6.25
C VAL A 185 10.61 -9.65 -5.43
N ILE A 186 10.27 -8.38 -5.62
CA ILE A 186 9.13 -7.75 -4.97
C ILE A 186 8.11 -7.27 -6.00
N GLY A 187 6.85 -7.22 -5.58
CA GLY A 187 5.74 -6.63 -6.30
C GLY A 187 4.83 -5.85 -5.35
N SER A 188 4.24 -4.77 -5.85
CA SER A 188 3.22 -3.99 -5.15
C SER A 188 2.16 -3.56 -6.15
N ALA A 189 0.90 -3.80 -5.83
CA ALA A 189 -0.21 -3.45 -6.71
C ALA A 189 -1.40 -2.86 -5.96
N HIS A 190 -2.10 -1.97 -6.67
CA HIS A 190 -3.34 -1.34 -6.26
C HIS A 190 -4.53 -2.17 -6.75
N SER A 191 -5.27 -2.75 -5.81
CA SER A 191 -6.44 -3.57 -6.07
C SER A 191 -7.69 -2.89 -5.50
N GLY A 192 -8.18 -1.87 -6.20
CA GLY A 192 -9.57 -1.42 -6.04
C GLY A 192 -10.55 -2.46 -6.57
N TRP A 193 -11.87 -2.27 -6.40
CA TRP A 193 -12.85 -3.30 -6.77
C TRP A 193 -12.73 -3.77 -8.24
N ARG A 194 -12.45 -2.86 -9.18
CA ARG A 194 -12.20 -3.20 -10.59
C ARG A 194 -10.94 -4.04 -10.78
N GLY A 195 -9.85 -3.69 -10.10
CA GLY A 195 -8.60 -4.46 -10.13
C GLY A 195 -8.72 -5.82 -9.46
N THR A 196 -9.56 -5.91 -8.42
CA THR A 196 -9.89 -7.16 -7.72
C THR A 196 -10.71 -8.10 -8.62
N VAL A 197 -11.76 -7.61 -9.28
CA VAL A 197 -12.54 -8.42 -10.25
C VAL A 197 -11.73 -8.77 -11.48
N GLY A 198 -10.94 -7.82 -12.00
CA GLY A 198 -10.02 -8.06 -13.12
C GLY A 198 -8.80 -8.92 -12.77
N ASN A 199 -8.66 -9.31 -11.50
CA ASN A 199 -7.61 -10.18 -10.96
C ASN A 199 -6.18 -9.68 -11.24
N ILE A 200 -5.86 -8.45 -10.78
CA ILE A 200 -4.49 -7.91 -10.85
C ILE A 200 -3.45 -8.81 -10.17
N THR A 201 -3.84 -9.55 -9.12
CA THR A 201 -2.98 -10.53 -8.44
C THR A 201 -2.43 -11.56 -9.41
N ARG A 202 -3.29 -12.15 -10.27
CA ARG A 202 -2.88 -13.09 -11.30
C ARG A 202 -1.84 -12.45 -12.23
N ASN A 203 -2.09 -11.24 -12.70
CA ASN A 203 -1.16 -10.55 -13.61
C ASN A 203 0.20 -10.29 -12.96
N VAL A 204 0.24 -9.92 -11.68
CA VAL A 204 1.51 -9.74 -10.96
C VAL A 204 2.27 -11.07 -10.85
N VAL A 205 1.61 -12.14 -10.42
CA VAL A 205 2.24 -13.46 -10.26
C VAL A 205 2.74 -14.00 -11.61
N GLU A 206 1.93 -13.89 -12.67
CA GLU A 206 2.32 -14.30 -14.02
C GLU A 206 3.53 -13.51 -14.52
N GLN A 207 3.54 -12.17 -14.37
CA GLN A 207 4.68 -11.36 -14.80
C GLN A 207 5.94 -11.63 -13.97
N MET A 208 5.83 -11.84 -12.65
CA MET A 208 6.97 -12.27 -11.83
C MET A 208 7.51 -13.62 -12.31
N GLY A 209 6.62 -14.55 -12.64
CA GLY A 209 6.97 -15.86 -13.19
C GLY A 209 7.68 -15.76 -14.55
N GLN A 210 7.13 -14.97 -15.47
CA GLN A 210 7.70 -14.77 -16.81
C GLN A 210 9.06 -14.04 -16.76
N LYS A 211 9.20 -13.02 -15.92
CA LYS A 211 10.38 -12.15 -15.89
C LYS A 211 11.53 -12.74 -15.08
N PHE A 212 11.24 -13.43 -13.97
CA PHE A 212 12.26 -13.87 -13.01
C PHE A 212 12.22 -15.38 -12.75
N GLY A 213 11.24 -16.10 -13.29
CA GLY A 213 11.02 -17.51 -12.98
C GLY A 213 10.39 -17.73 -11.61
N THR A 214 9.81 -16.70 -10.97
CA THR A 214 9.12 -16.82 -9.69
C THR A 214 8.03 -17.90 -9.74
N LYS A 215 7.97 -18.72 -8.69
CA LYS A 215 6.88 -19.67 -8.50
C LYS A 215 5.91 -19.13 -7.46
N ALA A 216 4.62 -19.27 -7.69
CA ALA A 216 3.59 -18.77 -6.77
C ALA A 216 3.76 -19.32 -5.33
N GLU A 217 4.21 -20.57 -5.19
CA GLU A 217 4.50 -21.18 -3.89
C GLU A 217 5.66 -20.54 -3.11
N ASP A 218 6.55 -19.80 -3.79
CA ASP A 218 7.68 -19.10 -3.18
C ASP A 218 7.31 -17.68 -2.74
N ILE A 219 6.13 -17.21 -3.13
CA ILE A 219 5.64 -15.85 -2.82
C ILE A 219 5.06 -15.82 -1.41
N VAL A 220 5.53 -14.86 -0.61
CA VAL A 220 4.82 -14.34 0.56
C VAL A 220 4.03 -13.13 0.12
N SER A 221 2.73 -13.13 0.40
CA SER A 221 1.84 -12.03 0.03
C SER A 221 1.21 -11.36 1.24
N PHE A 222 0.79 -10.12 1.03
CA PHE A 222 0.14 -9.31 2.06
C PHE A 222 -0.99 -8.47 1.48
N ILE A 223 -2.14 -8.53 2.14
CA ILE A 223 -3.32 -7.69 1.89
C ILE A 223 -3.27 -6.54 2.91
N GLY A 224 -2.88 -5.35 2.46
CA GLY A 224 -2.62 -4.21 3.33
C GLY A 224 -3.84 -3.38 3.73
N PRO A 225 -3.65 -2.31 4.53
CA PRO A 225 -4.72 -1.46 5.04
C PRO A 225 -5.68 -0.98 3.95
N SER A 226 -6.96 -1.27 4.13
CA SER A 226 -8.03 -0.91 3.17
C SER A 226 -9.38 -0.87 3.86
N ILE A 227 -10.45 -0.55 3.14
CA ILE A 227 -11.79 -0.50 3.71
C ILE A 227 -12.28 -1.91 4.09
N CYS A 228 -12.84 -2.06 5.29
CA CYS A 228 -13.44 -3.32 5.72
C CYS A 228 -14.86 -3.50 5.17
N MET A 229 -15.35 -4.74 5.23
CA MET A 229 -16.69 -5.12 4.79
C MET A 229 -17.78 -4.26 5.44
N ASP A 230 -17.71 -4.07 6.76
CA ASP A 230 -18.70 -3.28 7.51
C ASP A 230 -18.84 -1.84 7.00
N CYS A 231 -17.75 -1.28 6.45
CA CYS A 231 -17.69 0.08 5.95
C CYS A 231 -17.93 0.19 4.44
N TYR A 232 -17.95 -0.92 3.70
CA TYR A 232 -17.95 -0.89 2.24
C TYR A 232 -19.25 -1.40 1.63
N GLU A 233 -20.26 -0.54 1.69
CA GLU A 233 -21.52 -0.74 0.98
C GLU A 233 -21.36 -0.39 -0.51
N ILE A 234 -21.83 -1.30 -1.36
CA ILE A 234 -21.85 -1.18 -2.81
C ILE A 234 -23.28 -1.38 -3.34
N SER A 235 -23.51 -0.91 -4.57
CA SER A 235 -24.72 -1.16 -5.33
C SER A 235 -24.73 -2.57 -5.94
N GLU A 236 -25.92 -3.01 -6.35
CA GLU A 236 -26.14 -4.34 -6.94
C GLU A 236 -25.34 -4.56 -8.23
N ASP A 237 -25.20 -3.55 -9.09
CA ASP A 237 -24.41 -3.63 -10.33
C ASP A 237 -22.95 -4.01 -10.06
N VAL A 238 -22.34 -3.44 -9.02
CA VAL A 238 -20.99 -3.82 -8.59
C VAL A 238 -20.99 -5.24 -8.03
N ALA A 239 -22.01 -5.62 -7.26
CA ALA A 239 -22.10 -6.97 -6.69
C ALA A 239 -22.22 -8.06 -7.77
N GLU A 240 -22.94 -7.79 -8.87
CA GLU A 240 -23.05 -8.69 -10.02
C GLU A 240 -21.70 -8.98 -10.68
N GLU A 241 -20.80 -8.00 -10.75
CA GLU A 241 -19.45 -8.22 -11.27
C GLU A 241 -18.65 -9.22 -10.41
N PHE A 242 -18.82 -9.18 -9.08
CA PHE A 242 -18.24 -10.19 -8.19
C PHE A 242 -18.94 -11.54 -8.32
N LYS A 243 -20.27 -11.58 -8.48
CA LYS A 243 -21.00 -12.85 -8.68
C LYS A 243 -20.58 -13.58 -9.96
N LYS A 244 -20.17 -12.83 -11.00
CA LYS A 244 -19.63 -13.39 -12.26
C LYS A 244 -18.20 -13.90 -12.09
N ALA A 245 -17.38 -13.22 -11.30
CA ALA A 245 -15.95 -13.50 -11.18
C ALA A 245 -15.60 -14.63 -10.19
N TYR A 246 -16.45 -14.88 -9.19
CA TYR A 246 -16.16 -15.82 -8.10
C TYR A 246 -17.19 -16.96 -8.05
N SER A 247 -16.79 -18.12 -7.53
CA SER A 247 -17.68 -19.26 -7.28
C SER A 247 -18.73 -18.96 -6.19
N LYS A 248 -19.79 -19.77 -6.12
CA LYS A 248 -20.85 -19.59 -5.10
C LYS A 248 -20.34 -19.72 -3.67
N GLU A 249 -19.33 -20.54 -3.42
CA GLU A 249 -18.73 -20.68 -2.09
C GLU A 249 -17.85 -19.47 -1.73
N GLU A 250 -17.05 -18.97 -2.68
CA GLU A 250 -16.26 -17.75 -2.47
C GLU A 250 -17.17 -16.53 -2.24
N GLN A 251 -18.27 -16.42 -3.00
CA GLN A 251 -19.26 -15.34 -2.88
C GLN A 251 -19.80 -15.18 -1.46
N LYS A 252 -19.97 -16.27 -0.68
CA LYS A 252 -20.48 -16.22 0.70
C LYS A 252 -19.58 -15.43 1.64
N HIS A 253 -18.27 -15.38 1.36
CA HIS A 253 -17.31 -14.62 2.16
C HIS A 253 -17.05 -13.23 1.60
N ILE A 254 -17.33 -13.01 0.31
CA ILE A 254 -17.06 -11.75 -0.39
C ILE A 254 -18.26 -10.78 -0.29
N LEU A 255 -19.49 -11.28 -0.34
CA LEU A 255 -20.70 -10.47 -0.43
C LEU A 255 -21.67 -10.79 0.71
N LEU A 256 -22.14 -9.74 1.40
CA LEU A 256 -23.30 -9.82 2.29
C LEU A 256 -24.44 -9.01 1.69
N ASP A 257 -25.51 -9.70 1.29
CA ASP A 257 -26.73 -9.10 0.78
C ASP A 257 -27.53 -8.43 1.91
N LYS A 258 -27.73 -7.11 1.81
CA LYS A 258 -28.50 -6.34 2.80
C LYS A 258 -30.02 -6.40 2.59
N LYS A 259 -30.50 -7.16 1.59
CA LYS A 259 -31.92 -7.34 1.25
C LYS A 259 -32.65 -6.04 0.90
N ASN A 260 -31.91 -5.06 0.40
CA ASN A 260 -32.42 -3.73 0.04
C ASN A 260 -31.82 -3.19 -1.28
N GLY A 261 -31.30 -4.06 -2.14
CA GLY A 261 -30.61 -3.67 -3.38
C GLY A 261 -29.15 -3.24 -3.19
N HIS A 262 -28.61 -3.34 -1.97
CA HIS A 262 -27.21 -3.08 -1.65
C HIS A 262 -26.53 -4.29 -1.02
N TYR A 263 -25.21 -4.30 -1.11
CA TYR A 263 -24.36 -5.34 -0.53
C TYR A 263 -23.24 -4.72 0.29
N GLN A 264 -22.77 -5.42 1.32
CA GLN A 264 -21.45 -5.17 1.87
C GLN A 264 -20.42 -6.04 1.14
N LEU A 265 -19.31 -5.42 0.74
CA LEU A 265 -18.26 -6.05 -0.04
C LEU A 265 -16.98 -6.24 0.79
N ASN A 266 -16.53 -7.49 0.89
CA ASN A 266 -15.27 -7.85 1.52
C ASN A 266 -14.13 -7.97 0.50
N LEU A 267 -13.43 -6.85 0.25
CA LEU A 267 -12.28 -6.84 -0.66
C LEU A 267 -11.08 -7.64 -0.13
N HIS A 268 -10.95 -7.81 1.19
CA HIS A 268 -9.86 -8.63 1.75
C HIS A 268 -10.07 -10.11 1.37
N MET A 269 -11.30 -10.63 1.52
CA MET A 269 -11.63 -11.99 1.10
C MET A 269 -11.50 -12.20 -0.40
N ALA A 270 -11.95 -11.25 -1.22
CA ALA A 270 -11.81 -11.34 -2.66
C ALA A 270 -10.34 -11.41 -3.11
N ASN A 271 -9.47 -10.56 -2.53
CA ASN A 271 -8.04 -10.62 -2.83
C ASN A 271 -7.36 -11.87 -2.27
N TYR A 272 -7.81 -12.41 -1.13
CA TYR A 272 -7.34 -13.69 -0.61
C TYR A 272 -7.62 -14.83 -1.58
N TYR A 273 -8.85 -14.93 -2.10
CA TYR A 273 -9.20 -15.93 -3.12
C TYR A 273 -8.41 -15.74 -4.40
N ASN A 274 -8.21 -14.51 -4.86
CA ASN A 274 -7.34 -14.25 -6.01
C ASN A 274 -5.90 -14.76 -5.79
N MET A 275 -5.36 -14.60 -4.58
CA MET A 275 -4.02 -15.10 -4.24
C MET A 275 -3.97 -16.63 -4.18
N LEU A 276 -4.97 -17.27 -3.57
CA LEU A 276 -5.10 -18.74 -3.57
C LEU A 276 -5.20 -19.30 -4.99
N ASN A 277 -6.08 -18.72 -5.81
CA ASN A 277 -6.33 -19.17 -7.17
C ASN A 277 -5.12 -18.91 -8.09
N ALA A 278 -4.25 -17.96 -7.74
CA ALA A 278 -2.96 -17.75 -8.39
C ALA A 278 -1.87 -18.75 -7.94
N GLY A 279 -2.18 -19.66 -7.01
CA GLY A 279 -1.26 -20.71 -6.54
C GLY A 279 -0.37 -20.29 -5.36
N ILE A 280 -0.64 -19.13 -4.73
CA ILE A 280 0.07 -18.74 -3.50
C ILE A 280 -0.41 -19.64 -2.37
N LYS A 281 0.53 -20.21 -1.62
CA LYS A 281 0.21 -21.09 -0.49
C LYS A 281 -0.59 -20.31 0.57
N PRO A 282 -1.68 -20.89 1.13
CA PRO A 282 -2.51 -20.19 2.11
C PRO A 282 -1.71 -19.65 3.32
N GLU A 283 -0.74 -20.42 3.81
CA GLU A 283 0.18 -20.03 4.89
C GLU A 283 1.14 -18.86 4.54
N ASN A 284 1.25 -18.51 3.27
CA ASN A 284 2.02 -17.37 2.79
C ASN A 284 1.14 -16.13 2.55
N ILE A 285 -0.19 -16.24 2.67
CA ILE A 285 -1.11 -15.12 2.50
C ILE A 285 -1.41 -14.48 3.86
N ASN A 286 -1.02 -13.22 4.00
CA ASN A 286 -1.17 -12.45 5.22
C ASN A 286 -2.16 -11.31 5.01
N VAL A 287 -2.93 -10.97 6.04
CA VAL A 287 -4.03 -10.00 5.91
C VAL A 287 -3.99 -9.01 7.06
N THR A 288 -4.12 -7.73 6.74
CA THR A 288 -4.25 -6.66 7.75
C THR A 288 -5.53 -6.81 8.57
N ASN A 289 -5.56 -6.18 9.74
CA ASN A 289 -6.75 -5.93 10.55
C ASN A 289 -7.04 -4.41 10.70
N ILE A 290 -6.50 -3.59 9.79
CA ILE A 290 -6.71 -2.14 9.80
C ILE A 290 -7.69 -1.74 8.71
N CYS A 291 -8.78 -1.08 9.13
CA CYS A 291 -9.70 -0.42 8.21
C CYS A 291 -9.37 1.07 8.06
N THR A 292 -9.22 1.55 6.82
CA THR A 292 -9.02 2.99 6.52
C THR A 292 -10.20 3.85 6.99
N CYS A 293 -11.43 3.38 6.75
CA CYS A 293 -12.64 4.12 7.14
C CYS A 293 -12.84 4.17 8.66
N CYS A 294 -12.57 3.08 9.38
CA CYS A 294 -12.65 3.05 10.85
C CYS A 294 -11.56 3.89 11.53
N ASN A 295 -10.44 4.14 10.84
CA ASN A 295 -9.27 4.84 11.37
C ASN A 295 -9.02 6.17 10.63
N LYS A 296 -10.08 6.89 10.25
CA LYS A 296 -10.01 8.13 9.44
C LYS A 296 -9.16 9.26 10.03
N ASP A 297 -8.91 9.23 11.33
CA ASP A 297 -8.05 10.20 12.03
C ASP A 297 -6.56 9.89 11.84
N LEU A 298 -6.23 8.63 11.51
CA LEU A 298 -4.87 8.16 11.22
C LEU A 298 -4.64 7.88 9.73
N LEU A 299 -5.70 7.64 8.97
CA LEU A 299 -5.66 7.19 7.57
C LEU A 299 -6.62 7.99 6.70
N PHE A 300 -6.22 8.29 5.46
CA PHE A 300 -7.17 8.81 4.49
C PHE A 300 -8.13 7.71 4.04
N SER A 301 -9.41 8.05 3.95
CA SER A 301 -10.48 7.18 3.45
C SER A 301 -11.38 7.98 2.52
N HIS A 302 -11.58 7.48 1.30
CA HIS A 302 -12.48 8.06 0.31
C HIS A 302 -13.93 8.01 0.77
N ARG A 303 -14.35 6.88 1.35
CA ARG A 303 -15.69 6.65 1.88
C ARG A 303 -15.97 7.55 3.08
N ALA A 304 -15.07 7.58 4.07
CA ALA A 304 -15.28 8.38 5.28
C ALA A 304 -15.38 9.88 4.98
N SER A 305 -14.61 10.37 4.01
CA SER A 305 -14.55 11.79 3.65
C SER A 305 -15.47 12.20 2.50
N LYS A 306 -16.29 11.29 1.98
CA LYS A 306 -17.15 11.52 0.80
C LYS A 306 -16.36 12.09 -0.39
N GLY A 307 -15.17 11.53 -0.62
CA GLY A 307 -14.30 11.85 -1.74
C GLY A 307 -13.28 12.97 -1.53
N LYS A 308 -13.40 13.77 -0.46
CA LYS A 308 -12.48 14.88 -0.16
C LYS A 308 -11.32 14.39 0.72
N ARG A 309 -10.24 13.87 0.13
CA ARG A 309 -9.11 13.29 0.87
C ARG A 309 -7.78 13.32 0.10
N GLY A 310 -6.68 13.25 0.84
CA GLY A 310 -5.34 12.93 0.32
C GLY A 310 -5.13 11.46 -0.06
N LEU A 311 -3.92 11.06 -0.44
CA LEU A 311 -3.58 9.64 -0.69
C LEU A 311 -2.57 9.13 0.33
N LEU A 312 -2.78 7.89 0.79
CA LEU A 312 -1.77 7.10 1.46
C LEU A 312 -0.94 6.37 0.40
N CYS A 313 0.24 5.85 0.79
CA CYS A 313 1.07 5.03 -0.08
C CYS A 313 1.65 3.82 0.65
N ASN A 314 1.76 2.71 -0.08
CA ASN A 314 2.67 1.62 0.24
C ASN A 314 4.03 1.91 -0.40
N PHE A 315 5.09 1.64 0.35
CA PHE A 315 6.47 1.73 -0.08
C PHE A 315 7.16 0.39 0.20
N ILE A 316 7.68 -0.26 -0.83
CA ILE A 316 8.46 -1.50 -0.68
C ILE A 316 9.72 -1.49 -1.54
N TYR A 317 10.85 -1.88 -0.95
CA TYR A 317 12.13 -2.02 -1.66
C TYR A 317 12.98 -3.15 -1.09
N ILE A 318 13.85 -3.70 -1.93
CA ILE A 318 14.90 -4.65 -1.53
C ILE A 318 16.09 -3.85 -1.01
N LYS A 319 16.62 -4.19 0.17
CA LYS A 319 17.77 -3.52 0.78
C LYS A 319 19.05 -3.81 -0.02
N GLN A 320 20.07 -2.98 0.19
CA GLN A 320 21.42 -3.16 -0.36
C GLN A 320 22.04 -4.49 0.08
#